data_AF-A0AA86PAN7-F1
#
_entry.id   AF-A0AA86PAN7-F1
#
_cell.length_a   1.000
_cell.length_b   1.000
_cell.length_c   1.000
_cell.angle_alpha   90.00
_cell.angle_beta   90.00
_cell.angle_gamma   90.00
#
_symmetry.space_group_name_H-M   'P 1'
#
loop_
_entity.id
_entity.type
_entity.pdbx_description
1 polymer ?
#
loop_
_entity_poly.entity_id
_entity_poly.type
_entity_poly.pdbx_seq_one_letter_code
_entity_poly.pdbx_strand_id
1 'polypeptide(L)'
;MKPFAFRLIKHQPLKASILSQIQKLNIQAGSVISGVGCLLDVKIRLANESQSVELKGPLEILTLSGTITPEHLHLLLYISC
;
A
#
# COMPACT_ATOMS: atom_id res chain seq x y z
N MET A 1 -3.62 -17.75 11.45
CA MET A 1 -3.21 -16.50 10.78
C MET A 1 -2.09 -15.87 11.60
N LYS A 2 -0.95 -15.51 11.01
CA LYS A 2 0.20 -14.91 11.72
C LYS A 2 0.29 -13.42 11.39
N PRO A 3 0.14 -12.50 12.35
CA PRO A 3 0.23 -11.07 12.07
C PRO A 3 1.68 -10.63 11.89
N PHE A 4 1.89 -9.65 11.02
CA PHE A 4 3.16 -8.96 10.84
C PHE A 4 2.92 -7.46 10.85
N ALA A 5 3.84 -6.71 11.47
CA ALA A 5 3.78 -5.25 11.54
C ALA A 5 5.07 -4.66 11.00
N PHE A 6 4.95 -3.63 10.15
CA PHE A 6 6.08 -2.92 9.55
C PHE A 6 5.85 -1.43 9.66
N ARG A 7 6.92 -0.68 9.92
CA ARG A 7 6.93 0.78 9.79
C ARG A 7 7.76 1.13 8.57
N LEU A 8 7.15 1.77 7.59
CA LEU A 8 7.89 2.41 6.50
C LEU A 8 8.43 3.75 6.99
N ILE A 9 9.57 4.15 6.43
CA ILE A 9 10.19 5.44 6.73
C ILE A 9 10.00 6.41 5.57
N LYS A 10 10.26 7.69 5.83
CA LYS A 10 10.10 8.76 4.85
C LYS A 10 10.82 8.42 3.54
N HIS A 11 10.17 8.75 2.42
CA HIS A 11 10.65 8.50 1.05
C HIS A 11 10.68 7.03 0.60
N GLN A 12 10.20 6.08 1.40
CA GLN A 12 10.02 4.72 0.93
C GLN A 12 8.74 4.56 0.08
N PRO A 13 8.82 3.95 -1.11
CA PRO A 13 7.65 3.71 -1.95
C PRO A 13 6.77 2.61 -1.34
N LEU A 14 5.56 2.99 -0.90
CA LEU A 14 4.61 2.12 -0.17
C LEU A 14 4.48 0.71 -0.77
N LYS A 15 4.08 0.62 -2.05
CA LYS A 15 3.81 -0.66 -2.73
C LYS A 15 5.06 -1.54 -2.83
N ALA A 16 6.19 -0.98 -3.25
CA ALA A 16 7.43 -1.74 -3.41
C ALA A 16 8.03 -2.16 -2.06
N SER A 17 7.90 -1.33 -1.03
CA SER A 17 8.36 -1.67 0.31
C SER A 17 7.54 -2.82 0.93
N ILE A 18 6.21 -2.82 0.78
CA ILE A 18 5.37 -3.94 1.21
C ILE A 18 5.76 -5.23 0.48
N LEU A 19 5.93 -5.17 -0.85
CA LEU A 19 6.30 -6.34 -1.66
C LEU A 19 7.64 -6.93 -1.20
N SER A 20 8.64 -6.08 -0.97
CA SER A 20 9.97 -6.51 -0.50
C SER A 20 9.89 -7.22 0.86
N GLN A 21 9.05 -6.75 1.78
CA GLN A 21 8.88 -7.38 3.10
C GLN A 21 8.23 -8.76 2.98
N ILE A 22 7.18 -8.88 2.16
CA ILE A 22 6.46 -10.13 1.92
C ILE A 22 7.38 -11.18 1.33
N GLN A 23 8.17 -10.80 0.31
CA GLN A 23 9.15 -11.68 -0.32
C GLN A 23 10.24 -12.12 0.68
N LYS A 24 10.79 -11.19 1.47
CA LYS A 24 11.81 -11.50 2.49
C LYS A 24 11.30 -12.46 3.57
N LEU A 25 10.03 -12.32 3.96
CA LEU A 25 9.39 -13.16 4.97
C LEU A 25 8.74 -14.42 4.40
N ASN A 26 8.86 -14.64 3.09
CA ASN A 26 8.28 -15.77 2.37
C ASN A 26 6.76 -15.93 2.59
N ILE A 27 6.03 -14.81 2.64
CA ILE A 27 4.57 -14.80 2.84
C ILE A 27 3.87 -15.12 1.52
N GLN A 28 3.27 -16.32 1.43
CA GLN A 28 2.62 -16.81 0.20
C GLN A 28 1.24 -16.19 -0.07
N ALA A 29 0.51 -15.87 0.99
CA ALA A 29 -0.80 -15.24 0.90
C ALA A 29 -1.10 -14.47 2.18
N GLY A 30 -1.77 -13.32 2.06
CA GLY A 30 -2.22 -12.55 3.21
C GLY A 30 -3.16 -11.41 2.83
N SER A 31 -3.56 -10.65 3.83
CA SER A 31 -4.33 -9.42 3.69
C SER A 31 -3.74 -8.29 4.54
N VAL A 32 -3.92 -7.06 4.09
CA VAL A 32 -3.62 -5.88 4.91
C VAL A 32 -4.75 -5.69 5.90
N ILE A 33 -4.45 -5.86 7.19
CA ILE A 33 -5.41 -5.70 8.29
C ILE A 33 -5.66 -4.21 8.58
N SER A 34 -4.58 -3.44 8.62
CA SER A 34 -4.61 -1.99 8.85
C SER A 34 -3.33 -1.36 8.31
N GLY A 35 -3.44 -0.14 7.80
CA GLY A 35 -2.31 0.69 7.42
C GLY A 35 -2.71 2.15 7.49
N VAL A 36 -1.94 2.92 8.24
CA VAL A 36 -2.11 4.37 8.44
C VAL A 36 -0.75 5.04 8.26
N GLY A 37 -0.77 6.34 7.96
CA GLY A 37 0.44 7.13 7.77
C GLY A 37 0.22 8.21 6.73
N CYS A 38 1.28 8.71 6.11
CA CYS A 38 1.19 9.79 5.14
C CYS A 38 2.02 9.51 3.87
N LEU A 39 1.65 10.18 2.78
CA LEU A 39 2.31 10.16 1.48
C LEU A 39 2.59 11.59 1.02
N LEU A 40 3.64 11.77 0.23
CA LEU A 40 3.96 13.05 -0.42
C LEU A 40 3.36 13.15 -1.83
N ASP A 41 3.16 11.99 -2.44
CA ASP A 41 2.60 11.81 -3.76
C ASP A 41 1.95 10.43 -3.83
N VAL A 42 0.91 10.30 -4.66
CA VAL A 42 0.28 9.02 -4.92
C VAL A 42 -0.17 8.95 -6.37
N LYS A 43 -0.03 7.76 -6.95
CA LYS A 43 -0.55 7.39 -8.27
C LYS A 43 -1.60 6.30 -8.10
N ILE A 44 -2.87 6.65 -8.30
CA ILE A 44 -4.00 5.75 -8.08
C ILE A 44 -4.77 5.53 -9.38
N ARG A 45 -5.22 4.31 -9.62
CA ARG A 45 -6.16 4.00 -10.70
C ARG A 45 -7.56 3.96 -10.11
N LEU A 46 -8.46 4.77 -10.64
CA LEU A 46 -9.85 4.79 -10.19
C LEU A 46 -10.61 3.57 -10.75
N ALA A 47 -11.77 3.28 -10.16
CA ALA A 47 -12.62 2.19 -10.63
C ALA A 47 -13.03 2.44 -12.09
N ASN A 48 -12.94 1.40 -12.92
CA ASN A 48 -13.25 1.42 -14.35
C ASN A 48 -12.39 2.37 -15.20
N GLU A 49 -11.33 2.95 -14.64
CA GLU A 49 -10.41 3.82 -15.40
C GLU A 49 -9.17 3.03 -15.84
N SER A 50 -8.79 3.19 -17.10
CA SER A 50 -7.53 2.63 -17.63
C SER A 50 -6.32 3.47 -17.21
N GLN A 51 -6.54 4.76 -16.98
CA GLN A 51 -5.51 5.72 -16.59
C GLN A 51 -5.47 5.91 -15.08
N SER A 52 -4.28 6.23 -14.59
CA SER A 52 -4.06 6.62 -13.19
C SER A 52 -4.12 8.13 -13.03
N VAL A 53 -4.65 8.58 -11.90
CA VAL A 53 -4.57 9.96 -11.43
C VAL A 53 -3.35 10.10 -10.51
N GLU A 54 -2.65 11.23 -10.64
CA GLU A 54 -1.56 11.61 -9.74
C GLU A 54 -2.04 12.73 -8.81
N LEU A 55 -1.86 12.54 -7.51
CA LEU A 55 -2.14 13.54 -6.49
C LEU A 55 -0.83 13.83 -5.76
N LYS A 56 -0.55 15.12 -5.56
CA LYS A 56 0.65 15.61 -4.85
C LYS A 56 0.23 16.39 -3.62
N GLY A 57 1.06 16.35 -2.59
CA GLY A 57 0.85 17.11 -1.36
C GLY A 57 0.95 16.22 -0.12
N PRO A 58 0.77 16.80 1.07
CA PRO A 58 0.66 16.02 2.29
C PRO A 58 -0.68 15.25 2.25
N LEU A 59 -0.61 13.95 1.96
CA LEU A 59 -1.77 13.07 1.91
C LEU A 59 -1.75 12.17 3.14
N GLU A 60 -2.86 12.06 3.85
CA GLU A 60 -2.98 11.14 4.98
C GLU A 60 -3.70 9.86 4.54
N ILE A 61 -3.08 8.72 4.79
CA ILE A 61 -3.64 7.38 4.62
C ILE A 61 -4.58 7.12 5.80
N LEU A 62 -5.88 7.22 5.54
CA LEU A 62 -6.92 6.89 6.51
C LEU A 62 -7.20 5.39 6.54
N THR A 63 -7.10 4.73 5.38
CA THR A 63 -7.26 3.27 5.28
C THR A 63 -6.41 2.72 4.15
N LEU A 64 -5.70 1.63 4.44
CA LEU A 64 -5.08 0.74 3.46
C LEU A 64 -5.63 -0.67 3.67
N SER A 65 -6.12 -1.28 2.60
CA SER A 65 -6.66 -2.64 2.63
C SER A 65 -6.30 -3.38 1.35
N GLY A 66 -6.34 -4.70 1.36
CA GLY A 66 -6.04 -5.46 0.15
C GLY A 66 -5.53 -6.87 0.39
N THR A 67 -5.34 -7.59 -0.71
CA THR A 67 -4.75 -8.93 -0.73
C THR A 67 -3.31 -8.88 -1.22
N ILE A 68 -2.48 -9.75 -0.68
CA ILE A 68 -1.04 -9.77 -0.94
C ILE A 68 -0.55 -11.19 -1.25
N THR A 69 0.28 -11.30 -2.29
CA THR A 69 1.09 -12.48 -2.64
C THR A 69 2.54 -12.03 -2.93
N PRO A 70 3.51 -12.95 -3.04
CA PRO A 70 4.88 -12.61 -3.41
C PRO A 70 5.03 -11.94 -4.79
N GLU A 71 4.04 -12.12 -5.68
CA GLU A 71 4.05 -11.64 -7.07
C GLU A 71 3.15 -10.43 -7.28
N HIS A 72 2.08 -10.30 -6.49
CA HIS A 72 1.06 -9.29 -6.72
C HIS A 72 0.50 -8.69 -5.42
N LEU A 73 0.35 -7.37 -5.43
CA LEU A 73 -0.35 -6.62 -4.39
C LEU A 73 -1.56 -5.93 -5.00
N HIS A 74 -2.75 -6.31 -4.52
CA HIS A 74 -4.00 -5.64 -4.85
C HIS A 74 -4.42 -4.79 -3.65
N LEU A 75 -4.06 -3.51 -3.69
CA LEU A 75 -4.25 -2.57 -2.59
C LEU A 75 -5.32 -1.53 -2.95
N LEU A 76 -6.20 -1.27 -1.99
CA LEU A 76 -7.16 -0.18 -1.97
C LEU A 76 -6.73 0.84 -0.92
N LEU A 77 -6.91 2.12 -1.24
CA LEU A 77 -6.45 3.24 -0.43
C LEU A 77 -7.57 4.26 -0.28
N TYR A 78 -7.80 4.72 0.94
CA TYR A 78 -8.61 5.89 1.25
C TYR A 78 -7.71 6.97 1.86
N ILE A 79 -7.71 8.16 1.24
CA ILE A 79 -6.82 9.27 1.58
C ILE A 79 -7.60 10.56 1.80
N SER A 80 -7.06 11.43 2.65
CA SER A 80 -7.46 12.84 2.75
C SER A 80 -6.34 13.76 2.27
N CYS A 81 -6.71 14.87 1.66
CA CYS A 81 -5.83 15.95 1.20
C CYS A 81 -5.89 17.15 2.14
#